data_AF-A0A4R4IMK0-F1
#
_entry.id   AF-A0A4R4IMK0-F1
#
_cell.length_a   1.000
_cell.length_b   1.000
_cell.length_c   1.000
_cell.angle_alpha   90.00
_cell.angle_beta   90.00
_cell.angle_gamma   90.00
#
_symmetry.space_group_name_H-M   'P 1'
#
loop_
_entity.id
_entity.type
_entity.pdbx_description
1 polymer ?
#
loop_
_entity_poly.entity_id
_entity_poly.type
_entity_poly.pdbx_seq_one_letter_code
_entity_poly.pdbx_strand_id
1 'polypeptide(L)'
;GVNRHQIAVSRERLSAASDSQGTLSSRLLSQHDLQLQIDRLQRQSAHGAPWYSRFGLNQNEALLKAMWPEYQRNNAELIRDAAARLLHQRLTELVNLPAGSAQRHQRITSAYNQLKVYLMMARPEKADAAVMSRVLMADWSHRAGVTDGLWQNTGESLLAFYAENLPRHPEWKISVDNGLVGEVRQILLNQLGQRHTETMLYQKMLQQVAHSYGDFRLAQMTGATDASRLFTTREVVPGMFTRQAWEGQVQKAIAQVVASRQEEIDWVLSDGRQPVLKAVSPAELKARLTERYFTDFAGAWLNFLNSLRWHKTHNLSDTIDQLTLMADVRQSPLIALMDTLAYQGETGRQDTALADSLVRSAQNLFQKNKLPMIDDQTRMPPGPLDNAFGPLLALMGKSTAENGLTADPSLSLQTFLTRVTRVRLALQQLANTDDPPAVMEALAQSVFQGKSVALTDTRTYGSLIAASLGAEWNGFGQTVFVQPLTEAWQTVLQPAAASLNAQWQSAVAADWQTDFDGRYPFVAGQDEASLPMLGQFIRADSGRIERFLCSQLGGVL
;
A
#
# COMPACT_ATOMS: atom_id res chain seq x y z
N GLY A 1 3.31 0.03 65.13
CA GLY A 1 3.27 -1.34 64.58
C GLY A 1 3.96 -1.44 63.23
N VAL A 2 3.47 -0.73 62.22
CA VAL A 2 3.86 -0.91 60.80
C VAL A 2 5.36 -0.74 60.53
N ASN A 3 6.02 0.29 61.05
CA ASN A 3 7.46 0.49 60.83
C ASN A 3 8.34 -0.61 61.46
N ARG A 4 7.97 -1.14 62.63
CA ARG A 4 8.72 -2.23 63.27
C ARG A 4 8.63 -3.53 62.46
N HIS A 5 7.43 -3.83 61.95
CA HIS A 5 7.23 -4.98 61.08
C HIS A 5 8.01 -4.85 59.77
N GLN A 6 8.00 -3.67 59.15
CA GLN A 6 8.75 -3.41 57.92
C GLN A 6 10.27 -3.52 58.11
N ILE A 7 10.81 -2.99 59.22
CA ILE A 7 12.24 -3.16 59.56
C ILE A 7 12.57 -4.65 59.79
N ALA A 8 11.70 -5.39 60.49
CA ALA A 8 11.91 -6.81 60.74
C ALA A 8 11.96 -7.62 59.44
N VAL A 9 10.98 -7.42 58.55
CA VAL A 9 10.93 -8.07 57.23
C VAL A 9 12.14 -7.68 56.38
N SER A 10 12.51 -6.40 56.32
CA SER A 10 13.69 -5.96 55.56
C SER A 10 14.99 -6.57 56.11
N ARG A 11 15.13 -6.70 57.43
CA ARG A 11 16.30 -7.37 58.06
C ARG A 11 16.33 -8.86 57.76
N GLU A 12 15.18 -9.53 57.81
CA GLU A 12 15.07 -10.95 57.48
C GLU A 12 15.46 -11.20 56.02
N ARG A 13 14.92 -10.41 55.07
CA ARG A 13 15.29 -10.51 53.65
C ARG A 13 16.76 -10.22 53.41
N LEU A 14 17.31 -9.22 54.09
CA LEU A 14 18.74 -8.89 54.02
C LEU A 14 19.60 -10.05 54.53
N SER A 15 19.26 -10.62 55.69
CA SER A 15 19.98 -11.76 56.27
C SER A 15 19.93 -12.99 55.38
N ALA A 16 18.77 -13.31 54.80
CA ALA A 16 18.60 -14.45 53.92
C ALA A 16 19.35 -14.27 52.59
N ALA A 17 19.49 -13.03 52.10
CA ALA A 17 20.25 -12.71 50.91
C ALA A 17 21.77 -12.69 51.17
N SER A 18 22.21 -12.33 52.38
CA SER A 18 23.63 -12.36 52.75
C SER A 18 24.18 -13.78 52.98
N ASP A 19 23.32 -14.80 53.10
CA ASP A 19 23.75 -16.20 53.19
C ASP A 19 24.26 -16.72 51.84
N SER A 20 25.58 -16.85 51.73
CA SER A 20 26.26 -17.34 50.52
C SER A 20 26.46 -18.86 50.48
N GLN A 21 26.10 -19.61 51.54
CA GLN A 21 26.34 -21.06 51.62
C GLN A 21 25.22 -21.91 51.02
N GLY A 22 24.07 -21.31 50.73
CA GLY A 22 22.93 -21.99 50.12
C GLY A 22 23.16 -22.45 48.67
N THR A 23 22.30 -23.36 48.20
CA THR A 23 22.28 -23.76 46.79
C THR A 23 21.97 -22.56 45.89
N LEU A 24 22.35 -22.63 44.61
CA LEU A 24 22.07 -21.55 43.65
C LEU A 24 20.57 -21.20 43.59
N SER A 25 19.70 -22.20 43.66
CA SER A 25 18.25 -22.01 43.71
C SER A 25 17.81 -21.22 44.95
N SER A 26 18.35 -21.56 46.14
CA SER A 26 18.06 -20.83 47.38
C SER A 26 18.55 -19.39 47.31
N ARG A 27 19.76 -19.17 46.80
CA ARG A 27 20.35 -17.83 46.66
C ARG A 27 19.54 -16.95 45.70
N LEU A 28 19.05 -17.50 44.59
CA LEU A 28 18.17 -16.79 43.65
C LEU A 28 16.81 -16.45 44.26
N LEU A 29 16.22 -17.35 45.04
CA LEU A 29 14.99 -17.07 45.78
C LEU A 29 15.19 -15.94 46.79
N SER A 30 16.25 -16.00 47.61
CA SER A 30 16.59 -14.93 48.54
C SER A 30 16.81 -13.58 47.82
N GLN A 31 17.48 -13.60 46.67
CA GLN A 31 17.69 -12.40 45.85
C GLN A 31 16.38 -11.84 45.29
N HIS A 32 15.48 -12.71 44.82
CA HIS A 32 14.17 -12.30 44.32
C HIS A 32 13.31 -11.70 45.44
N ASP A 33 13.31 -12.29 46.62
CA ASP A 33 12.60 -11.76 47.79
C ASP A 33 13.18 -10.42 48.26
N LEU A 34 14.52 -10.27 48.23
CA LEU A 34 15.19 -9.00 48.50
C LEU A 34 14.76 -7.92 47.51
N GLN A 35 14.74 -8.26 46.22
CA GLN A 35 14.29 -7.38 45.14
C GLN A 35 12.83 -6.93 45.33
N LEU A 36 11.91 -7.85 45.60
CA LEU A 36 10.50 -7.51 45.83
C LEU A 36 10.34 -6.52 46.99
N GLN A 37 11.15 -6.67 48.04
CA GLN A 37 11.16 -5.74 49.16
C GLN A 37 11.75 -4.39 48.76
N ILE A 38 12.85 -4.34 47.99
CA ILE A 38 13.43 -3.08 47.50
C ILE A 38 12.44 -2.33 46.59
N ASP A 39 11.83 -3.02 45.62
CA ASP A 39 10.82 -2.43 44.72
C ASP A 39 9.63 -1.85 45.51
N ARG A 40 9.12 -2.60 46.50
CA ARG A 40 8.07 -2.12 47.40
C ARG A 40 8.49 -0.84 48.13
N LEU A 41 9.71 -0.77 48.65
CA LEU A 41 10.24 0.41 49.34
C LEU A 41 10.41 1.60 48.38
N GLN A 42 10.90 1.38 47.15
CA GLN A 42 11.03 2.40 46.12
C GLN A 42 9.67 3.00 45.74
N ARG A 43 8.66 2.15 45.48
CA ARG A 43 7.30 2.58 45.14
C ARG A 43 6.67 3.43 46.25
N GLN A 44 6.85 3.02 47.51
CA GLN A 44 6.38 3.77 48.67
C GLN A 44 7.10 5.12 48.86
N SER A 45 8.38 5.21 48.48
CA SER A 45 9.12 6.47 48.51
C SER A 45 8.63 7.45 47.43
N ALA A 46 8.39 6.95 46.21
CA ALA A 46 7.98 7.77 45.07
C ALA A 46 6.53 8.30 45.15
N HIS A 47 5.57 7.50 45.65
CA HIS A 47 4.15 7.87 45.71
C HIS A 47 3.72 8.47 47.06
N GLY A 48 4.68 8.73 47.95
CA GLY A 48 4.46 9.21 49.31
C GLY A 48 4.07 8.07 50.26
N ALA A 49 4.79 7.94 51.36
CA ALA A 49 4.49 6.96 52.39
C ALA A 49 3.06 7.18 52.95
N PRO A 50 2.35 6.11 53.37
CA PRO A 50 1.00 6.22 53.93
C PRO A 50 0.93 7.31 55.02
N TRP A 51 -0.18 8.04 55.12
CA TRP A 51 -0.30 9.22 55.99
C TRP A 51 0.15 8.99 57.45
N TYR A 52 -0.01 7.76 57.96
CA TYR A 52 0.43 7.35 59.30
C TYR A 52 1.95 7.19 59.49
N SER A 53 2.78 7.31 58.44
CA SER A 53 4.26 7.27 58.52
C SER A 53 4.95 8.60 58.18
N ARG A 54 4.18 9.66 57.90
CA ARG A 54 4.70 10.99 57.47
C ARG A 54 5.32 11.84 58.59
N PHE A 55 5.16 11.48 59.86
CA PHE A 55 5.72 12.21 61.02
C PHE A 55 7.15 11.75 61.40
N GLY A 56 8.09 11.75 60.46
CA GLY A 56 9.51 11.48 60.77
C GLY A 56 9.88 10.03 61.11
N LEU A 57 8.96 9.09 60.91
CA LEU A 57 9.16 7.65 61.19
C LEU A 57 9.41 6.82 59.91
N ASN A 58 9.50 7.45 58.74
CA ASN A 58 9.74 6.76 57.47
C ASN A 58 11.20 6.25 57.41
N GLN A 59 11.38 4.93 57.45
CA GLN A 59 12.70 4.29 57.40
C GLN A 59 13.03 3.79 55.98
N ASN A 60 12.22 4.10 54.97
CA ASN A 60 12.37 3.54 53.62
C ASN A 60 13.73 3.86 53.01
N GLU A 61 14.20 5.11 53.08
CA GLU A 61 15.51 5.50 52.54
C GLU A 61 16.67 4.83 53.28
N ALA A 62 16.59 4.74 54.61
CA ALA A 62 17.62 4.09 55.43
C ALA A 62 17.69 2.58 55.15
N LEU A 63 16.53 1.92 55.00
CA LEU A 63 16.44 0.51 54.63
C LEU A 63 16.94 0.27 53.21
N LEU A 64 16.55 1.10 52.24
CA LEU A 64 17.06 1.03 50.86
C LEU A 64 18.58 1.16 50.84
N LYS A 65 19.14 2.16 51.55
CA LYS A 65 20.59 2.38 51.65
C LYS A 65 21.33 1.17 52.23
N ALA A 66 20.71 0.44 53.16
CA ALA A 66 21.29 -0.78 53.72
C ALA A 66 21.15 -2.01 52.81
N MET A 67 20.07 -2.10 52.02
CA MET A 67 19.78 -3.27 51.17
C MET A 67 20.49 -3.22 49.82
N TRP A 68 20.74 -2.03 49.25
CA TRP A 68 21.38 -1.89 47.94
C TRP A 68 22.77 -2.55 47.81
N PRO A 69 23.70 -2.41 48.78
CA PRO A 69 25.01 -3.04 48.67
C PRO A 69 24.96 -4.57 48.62
N GLU A 70 24.07 -5.19 49.40
CA GLU A 70 23.88 -6.65 49.39
C GLU A 70 23.16 -7.10 48.11
N TYR A 71 22.13 -6.36 47.67
CA TYR A 71 21.50 -6.61 46.37
C TYR A 71 22.52 -6.55 45.24
N GLN A 72 23.36 -5.52 45.19
CA GLN A 72 24.38 -5.33 44.17
C GLN A 72 25.35 -6.51 44.13
N ARG A 73 25.89 -6.91 45.30
CA ARG A 73 26.87 -7.99 45.40
C ARG A 73 26.30 -9.29 44.85
N ASN A 74 25.08 -9.64 45.27
CA ASN A 74 24.41 -10.84 44.82
C ASN A 74 23.99 -10.75 43.35
N ASN A 75 23.45 -9.62 42.91
CA ASN A 75 23.04 -9.41 41.52
C ASN A 75 24.23 -9.52 40.57
N ALA A 76 25.40 -9.01 40.95
CA ALA A 76 26.63 -9.12 40.18
C ALA A 76 26.94 -10.58 39.84
N GLU A 77 27.00 -11.46 40.84
CA GLU A 77 27.34 -12.87 40.65
C GLU A 77 26.17 -13.67 40.03
N LEU A 78 24.97 -13.51 40.57
CA LEU A 78 23.82 -14.35 40.28
C LEU A 78 23.13 -13.99 38.97
N ILE A 79 23.17 -12.73 38.53
CA ILE A 79 22.41 -12.28 37.36
C ILE A 79 23.33 -11.65 36.33
N ARG A 80 24.00 -10.56 36.68
CA ARG A 80 24.79 -9.76 35.73
C ARG A 80 25.92 -10.57 35.09
N ASP A 81 26.81 -11.15 35.87
CA ASP A 81 28.02 -11.80 35.34
C ASP A 81 27.68 -13.15 34.70
N ALA A 82 26.61 -13.80 35.15
CA ALA A 82 26.08 -15.01 34.52
C ALA A 82 25.41 -14.71 33.17
N ALA A 83 24.60 -13.64 33.07
CA ALA A 83 24.02 -13.18 31.81
C ALA A 83 25.10 -12.71 30.83
N ALA A 84 26.10 -11.97 31.31
CA ALA A 84 27.21 -11.50 30.47
C ALA A 84 28.02 -12.67 29.89
N ARG A 85 28.30 -13.71 30.69
CA ARG A 85 28.97 -14.94 30.23
C ARG A 85 28.14 -15.71 29.22
N LEU A 86 26.83 -15.83 29.44
CA LEU A 86 25.92 -16.47 28.49
C LEU A 86 25.95 -15.75 27.13
N LEU A 87 25.75 -14.43 27.12
CA LEU A 87 25.76 -13.65 25.89
C LEU A 87 27.12 -13.71 25.19
N HIS A 88 28.21 -13.58 25.94
CA HIS A 88 29.56 -13.74 25.41
C HIS A 88 29.75 -15.11 24.74
N GLN A 89 29.30 -16.20 25.39
CA GLN A 89 29.35 -17.54 24.80
C GLN A 89 28.55 -17.64 23.49
N ARG A 90 27.31 -17.13 23.46
CA ARG A 90 26.46 -17.16 22.26
C ARG A 90 27.05 -16.38 21.09
N LEU A 91 27.63 -15.23 21.38
CA LEU A 91 28.31 -14.40 20.39
C LEU A 91 29.58 -15.09 19.85
N THR A 92 30.35 -15.74 20.72
CA THR A 92 31.52 -16.55 20.30
C THR A 92 31.11 -17.76 19.46
N GLU A 93 30.00 -18.44 19.80
CA GLU A 93 29.43 -19.52 18.98
C GLU A 93 29.10 -19.02 17.56
N LEU A 94 28.55 -17.82 17.40
CA LEU A 94 28.27 -17.23 16.08
C LEU A 94 29.55 -17.00 15.27
N VAL A 95 30.56 -16.41 15.89
CA VAL A 95 31.87 -16.12 15.26
C VAL A 95 32.50 -17.42 14.74
N ASN A 96 32.43 -18.49 15.53
CA ASN A 96 33.03 -19.78 15.21
C ASN A 96 32.29 -20.58 14.12
N LEU A 97 31.06 -20.22 13.75
CA LEU A 97 30.37 -20.90 12.63
C LEU A 97 31.09 -20.62 11.29
N PRO A 98 31.04 -21.49 10.28
CA PRO A 98 31.65 -21.20 8.98
C PRO A 98 30.97 -20.03 8.25
N ALA A 99 31.75 -19.21 7.54
CA ALA A 99 31.24 -18.15 6.67
C ALA A 99 30.33 -18.74 5.58
N GLY A 100 29.17 -18.10 5.35
CA GLY A 100 28.19 -18.56 4.37
C GLY A 100 27.33 -19.77 4.78
N SER A 101 27.56 -20.39 5.94
CA SER A 101 26.74 -21.53 6.38
C SER A 101 25.27 -21.16 6.63
N ALA A 102 24.33 -22.07 6.33
CA ALA A 102 22.90 -21.85 6.59
C ALA A 102 22.60 -21.61 8.08
N GLN A 103 23.31 -22.31 8.97
CA GLN A 103 23.21 -22.13 10.42
C GLN A 103 23.58 -20.71 10.86
N ARG A 104 24.64 -20.14 10.28
CA ARG A 104 25.04 -18.75 10.56
C ARG A 104 23.93 -17.78 10.15
N HIS A 105 23.36 -17.95 8.95
CA HIS A 105 22.25 -17.11 8.46
C HIS A 105 21.01 -17.19 9.37
N GLN A 106 20.62 -18.38 9.83
CA GLN A 106 19.48 -18.57 10.74
C GLN A 106 19.67 -17.87 12.08
N ARG A 107 20.92 -17.73 12.57
CA ARG A 107 21.23 -17.13 13.88
C ARG A 107 21.38 -15.61 13.87
N ILE A 108 21.41 -14.94 12.71
CA ILE A 108 21.70 -13.49 12.63
C ILE A 108 20.75 -12.63 13.46
N THR A 109 19.44 -12.87 13.38
CA THR A 109 18.47 -12.07 14.13
C THR A 109 18.64 -12.24 15.64
N SER A 110 18.90 -13.47 16.11
CA SER A 110 19.16 -13.77 17.52
C SER A 110 20.49 -13.15 17.97
N ALA A 111 21.55 -13.29 17.18
CA ALA A 111 22.86 -12.69 17.43
C ALA A 111 22.81 -11.15 17.53
N TYR A 112 22.02 -10.50 16.67
CA TYR A 112 21.81 -9.06 16.76
C TYR A 112 21.19 -8.66 18.11
N ASN A 113 20.14 -9.36 18.55
CA ASN A 113 19.49 -9.10 19.83
C ASN A 113 20.43 -9.39 21.02
N GLN A 114 21.22 -10.46 20.94
CA GLN A 114 22.23 -10.81 21.94
C GLN A 114 23.30 -9.73 22.06
N LEU A 115 23.84 -9.25 20.93
CA LEU A 115 24.81 -8.15 20.92
C LEU A 115 24.20 -6.87 21.49
N LYS A 116 22.96 -6.55 21.11
CA LYS A 116 22.22 -5.39 21.63
C LYS A 116 22.14 -5.42 23.16
N VAL A 117 21.71 -6.55 23.74
CA VAL A 117 21.63 -6.69 25.20
C VAL A 117 23.01 -6.70 25.87
N TYR A 118 24.01 -7.34 25.27
CA TYR A 118 25.38 -7.33 25.78
C TYR A 118 25.93 -5.90 25.89
N LEU A 119 25.64 -5.05 24.90
CA LEU A 119 26.00 -3.64 24.91
C LEU A 119 25.13 -2.80 25.86
N MET A 120 23.83 -3.11 26.03
CA MET A 120 22.97 -2.46 27.05
C MET A 120 23.53 -2.66 28.45
N MET A 121 24.05 -3.85 28.76
CA MET A 121 24.68 -4.13 30.05
C MET A 121 25.96 -3.31 30.28
N ALA A 122 26.59 -2.81 29.23
CA ALA A 122 27.80 -1.99 29.29
C ALA A 122 27.52 -0.48 29.21
N ARG A 123 26.36 -0.09 28.69
CA ARG A 123 25.90 1.28 28.46
C ARG A 123 24.59 1.52 29.21
N PRO A 124 24.66 1.89 30.52
CA PRO A 124 23.48 2.05 31.38
C PRO A 124 22.38 2.95 30.80
N GLU A 125 22.75 3.98 30.04
CA GLU A 125 21.82 4.91 29.39
C GLU A 125 20.99 4.29 28.26
N LYS A 126 21.38 3.11 27.76
CA LYS A 126 20.66 2.36 26.72
C LYS A 126 19.88 1.17 27.27
N ALA A 127 19.86 0.96 28.59
CA ALA A 127 19.18 -0.18 29.20
C ALA A 127 17.65 -0.12 29.00
N ASP A 128 17.08 -1.17 28.41
CA ASP A 128 15.64 -1.38 28.26
C ASP A 128 15.25 -2.70 28.94
N ALA A 129 14.50 -2.60 30.04
CA ALA A 129 14.16 -3.76 30.85
C ALA A 129 13.31 -4.81 30.11
N ALA A 130 12.40 -4.39 29.25
CA ALA A 130 11.53 -5.30 28.51
C ALA A 130 12.29 -6.03 27.38
N VAL A 131 13.24 -5.36 26.73
CA VAL A 131 14.10 -5.98 25.71
C VAL A 131 15.11 -6.92 26.37
N MET A 132 15.82 -6.46 27.41
CA MET A 132 16.86 -7.25 28.08
C MET A 132 16.31 -8.55 28.67
N SER A 133 15.21 -8.47 29.44
CA SER A 133 14.56 -9.64 30.04
C SER A 133 14.09 -10.64 28.98
N ARG A 134 13.40 -10.18 27.94
CA ARG A 134 12.88 -11.05 26.86
C ARG A 134 13.98 -11.80 26.12
N VAL A 135 15.05 -11.09 25.73
CA VAL A 135 16.17 -11.71 24.99
C VAL A 135 16.92 -12.69 25.88
N LEU A 136 17.24 -12.30 27.11
CA LEU A 136 17.94 -13.18 28.05
C LEU A 136 17.10 -14.40 28.43
N MET A 137 15.79 -14.27 28.63
CA MET A 137 14.92 -15.43 28.90
C MET A 137 14.82 -16.38 27.71
N ALA A 138 14.85 -15.86 26.46
CA ALA A 138 14.87 -16.69 25.27
C ALA A 138 16.20 -17.46 25.11
N ASP A 139 17.33 -16.82 25.42
CA ASP A 139 18.67 -17.42 25.29
C ASP A 139 19.09 -18.26 26.51
N TRP A 140 18.42 -18.07 27.65
CA TRP A 140 18.68 -18.68 28.95
C TRP A 140 17.50 -19.51 29.45
N SER A 141 16.82 -20.27 28.58
CA SER A 141 15.64 -21.05 28.96
C SER A 141 15.86 -22.04 30.11
N HIS A 142 17.05 -22.64 30.16
CA HIS A 142 17.49 -23.55 31.23
C HIS A 142 18.73 -22.99 31.92
N ARG A 143 18.69 -22.93 33.25
CA ARG A 143 19.82 -22.46 34.05
C ARG A 143 20.40 -23.60 34.88
N ALA A 144 21.62 -24.01 34.55
CA ALA A 144 22.33 -25.06 35.27
C ALA A 144 22.37 -24.78 36.78
N GLY A 145 22.02 -25.78 37.60
CA GLY A 145 21.94 -25.66 39.07
C GLY A 145 20.65 -25.01 39.60
N VAL A 146 19.69 -24.73 38.73
CA VAL A 146 18.37 -24.17 39.07
C VAL A 146 17.27 -25.02 38.44
N THR A 147 16.16 -25.25 39.14
CA THR A 147 15.03 -25.95 38.54
C THR A 147 14.32 -25.07 37.51
N ASP A 148 13.84 -25.67 36.42
CA ASP A 148 13.19 -24.92 35.33
C ASP A 148 12.00 -24.09 35.82
N GLY A 149 11.15 -24.68 36.68
CA GLY A 149 10.00 -23.97 37.25
C GLY A 149 10.40 -22.77 38.10
N LEU A 150 11.50 -22.85 38.85
CA LEU A 150 12.00 -21.70 39.60
C LEU A 150 12.52 -20.60 38.68
N TRP A 151 13.32 -20.97 37.67
CA TRP A 151 13.91 -20.01 36.76
C TRP A 151 12.86 -19.32 35.88
N GLN A 152 11.87 -20.05 35.37
CA GLN A 152 10.77 -19.47 34.59
C GLN A 152 9.91 -18.50 35.42
N ASN A 153 9.70 -18.80 36.72
CA ASN A 153 8.91 -17.95 37.60
C ASN A 153 9.64 -16.70 38.11
N THR A 154 10.97 -16.74 38.23
CA THR A 154 11.76 -15.66 38.88
C THR A 154 12.73 -14.94 37.95
N GLY A 155 13.20 -15.60 36.89
CA GLY A 155 14.25 -15.11 36.00
C GLY A 155 13.88 -13.81 35.30
N GLU A 156 12.68 -13.72 34.72
CA GLU A 156 12.20 -12.51 34.04
C GLU A 156 12.17 -11.31 35.00
N SER A 157 11.60 -11.50 36.20
CA SER A 157 11.54 -10.48 37.25
C SER A 157 12.93 -10.02 37.68
N LEU A 158 13.86 -10.96 37.93
CA LEU A 158 15.24 -10.67 38.32
C LEU A 158 15.98 -9.85 37.25
N LEU A 159 15.83 -10.25 35.98
CA LEU A 159 16.46 -9.60 34.83
C LEU A 159 15.88 -8.21 34.57
N ALA A 160 14.55 -8.08 34.61
CA ALA A 160 13.85 -6.81 34.38
C ALA A 160 14.24 -5.77 35.43
N PHE A 161 14.28 -6.15 36.72
CA PHE A 161 14.62 -5.22 37.79
C PHE A 161 16.08 -4.78 37.75
N TYR A 162 17.01 -5.68 37.40
CA TYR A 162 18.40 -5.30 37.15
C TYR A 162 18.48 -4.25 36.04
N ALA A 163 17.83 -4.51 34.90
CA ALA A 163 17.85 -3.62 33.76
C ALA A 163 17.17 -2.27 34.02
N GLU A 164 16.09 -2.24 34.80
CA GLU A 164 15.38 -1.00 35.17
C GLU A 164 16.21 -0.11 36.10
N ASN A 165 17.01 -0.71 36.99
CA ASN A 165 17.82 0.03 37.95
C ASN A 165 19.24 0.33 37.43
N LEU A 166 19.69 -0.31 36.35
CA LEU A 166 21.01 -0.06 35.75
C LEU A 166 21.28 1.41 35.39
N PRO A 167 20.35 2.19 34.77
CA PRO A 167 20.58 3.62 34.51
C PRO A 167 20.79 4.46 35.78
N ARG A 168 20.19 4.05 36.91
CA ARG A 168 20.34 4.73 38.21
C ARG A 168 21.60 4.31 38.95
N HIS A 169 22.20 3.20 38.55
CA HIS A 169 23.40 2.61 39.14
C HIS A 169 24.45 2.27 38.06
N PRO A 170 25.08 3.28 37.43
CA PRO A 170 26.02 3.06 36.33
C PRO A 170 27.24 2.21 36.71
N GLU A 171 27.57 2.11 38.01
CA GLU A 171 28.61 1.24 38.56
C GLU A 171 28.31 -0.25 38.41
N TRP A 172 27.06 -0.63 38.08
CA TRP A 172 26.69 -2.02 37.84
C TRP A 172 27.01 -2.49 36.43
N LYS A 173 27.43 -1.61 35.52
CA LYS A 173 27.76 -1.99 34.14
C LYS A 173 28.82 -3.09 34.05
N ILE A 174 28.78 -3.87 32.97
CA ILE A 174 29.81 -4.85 32.65
C ILE A 174 30.94 -4.24 31.82
N SER A 175 32.08 -4.91 31.82
CA SER A 175 33.12 -4.72 30.79
C SER A 175 32.86 -5.69 29.65
N VAL A 176 32.85 -5.19 28.42
CA VAL A 176 32.63 -6.01 27.21
C VAL A 176 33.95 -6.35 26.52
N ASP A 177 33.99 -7.51 25.87
CA ASP A 177 35.08 -7.87 24.96
C ASP A 177 34.92 -7.09 23.64
N ASN A 178 35.70 -6.03 23.49
CA ASN A 178 35.65 -5.18 22.29
C ASN A 178 36.10 -5.91 21.01
N GLY A 179 36.95 -6.95 21.12
CA GLY A 179 37.37 -7.76 19.98
C GLY A 179 36.20 -8.60 19.45
N LEU A 180 35.56 -9.35 20.36
CA LEU A 180 34.36 -10.13 20.03
C LEU A 180 33.23 -9.24 19.49
N VAL A 181 32.98 -8.10 20.12
CA VAL A 181 31.98 -7.13 19.67
C VAL A 181 32.30 -6.65 18.24
N GLY A 182 33.55 -6.32 17.93
CA GLY A 182 33.97 -5.91 16.59
C GLY A 182 33.73 -6.99 15.52
N GLU A 183 34.07 -8.25 15.82
CA GLU A 183 33.88 -9.38 14.90
C GLU A 183 32.40 -9.67 14.63
N VAL A 184 31.58 -9.70 15.68
CA VAL A 184 30.13 -9.89 15.56
C VAL A 184 29.51 -8.77 14.73
N ARG A 185 29.91 -7.51 14.97
CA ARG A 185 29.43 -6.36 14.17
C ARG A 185 29.72 -6.53 12.69
N GLN A 186 30.91 -6.99 12.32
CA GLN A 186 31.28 -7.24 10.92
C GLN A 186 30.41 -8.35 10.30
N ILE A 187 30.16 -9.45 11.02
CA ILE A 187 29.27 -10.53 10.56
C ILE A 187 27.84 -10.00 10.35
N LEU A 188 27.33 -9.25 11.33
CA LEU A 188 25.99 -8.68 11.31
C LEU A 188 25.82 -7.65 10.19
N LEU A 189 26.78 -6.74 9.98
CA LEU A 189 26.74 -5.74 8.91
C LEU A 189 26.69 -6.38 7.51
N ASN A 190 27.46 -7.45 7.30
CA ASN A 190 27.49 -8.16 6.03
C ASN A 190 26.18 -8.93 5.73
N GLN A 191 25.46 -9.39 6.75
CA GLN A 191 24.26 -10.22 6.56
C GLN A 191 22.92 -9.48 6.76
N LEU A 192 22.85 -8.49 7.67
CA LEU A 192 21.67 -7.65 7.89
C LEU A 192 21.41 -6.67 6.73
N GLY A 193 22.40 -6.44 5.86
CA GLY A 193 22.20 -5.72 4.59
C GLY A 193 21.32 -6.47 3.58
N GLN A 194 20.82 -7.67 3.91
CA GLN A 194 19.94 -8.45 3.02
C GLN A 194 18.44 -8.18 3.30
N ARG A 195 17.66 -8.13 2.21
CA ARG A 195 16.28 -7.62 2.03
C ARG A 195 15.18 -8.13 2.99
N HIS A 196 15.40 -9.14 3.82
CA HIS A 196 14.34 -9.79 4.61
C HIS A 196 13.84 -8.96 5.80
N THR A 197 14.71 -8.17 6.43
CA THR A 197 14.31 -7.34 7.58
C THR A 197 13.45 -6.14 7.16
N GLU A 198 13.66 -5.61 5.95
CA GLU A 198 12.93 -4.46 5.42
C GLU A 198 11.45 -4.78 5.18
N THR A 199 11.13 -5.99 4.72
CA THR A 199 9.73 -6.42 4.51
C THR A 199 8.94 -6.47 5.81
N MET A 200 9.54 -6.99 6.88
CA MET A 200 8.87 -7.02 8.19
C MET A 200 8.66 -5.62 8.76
N LEU A 201 9.67 -4.74 8.64
CA LEU A 201 9.56 -3.35 9.09
C LEU A 201 8.46 -2.59 8.33
N TYR A 202 8.44 -2.75 7.00
CA TYR A 202 7.43 -2.16 6.15
C TYR A 202 6.01 -2.64 6.49
N GLN A 203 5.82 -3.96 6.63
CA GLN A 203 4.52 -4.52 6.99
C GLN A 203 4.03 -4.06 8.36
N LYS A 204 4.90 -4.05 9.37
CA LYS A 204 4.56 -3.56 10.71
C LYS A 204 4.18 -2.08 10.70
N MET A 205 4.94 -1.27 9.96
CA MET A 205 4.64 0.15 9.76
C MET A 205 3.27 0.35 9.10
N LEU A 206 2.98 -0.37 8.00
CA LEU A 206 1.68 -0.28 7.33
C LEU A 206 0.54 -0.73 8.23
N GLN A 207 0.69 -1.82 8.98
CA GLN A 207 -0.33 -2.28 9.94
C GLN A 207 -0.66 -1.19 10.96
N GLN A 208 0.34 -0.49 11.49
CA GLN A 208 0.12 0.60 12.43
C GLN A 208 -0.67 1.76 11.80
N VAL A 209 -0.36 2.13 10.55
CA VAL A 209 -1.08 3.18 9.82
C VAL A 209 -2.51 2.74 9.48
N ALA A 210 -2.72 1.49 9.07
CA ALA A 210 -4.00 0.95 8.62
C ALA A 210 -5.12 1.13 9.66
N HIS A 211 -4.80 1.08 10.96
CA HIS A 211 -5.80 1.27 12.03
C HIS A 211 -6.38 2.70 12.06
N SER A 212 -5.69 3.67 11.48
CA SER A 212 -6.10 5.09 11.51
C SER A 212 -6.88 5.53 10.26
N TYR A 213 -6.89 4.73 9.19
CA TYR A 213 -7.51 5.09 7.90
C TYR A 213 -8.39 3.96 7.39
N GLY A 214 -9.71 4.20 7.41
CA GLY A 214 -10.68 3.25 6.84
C GLY A 214 -10.61 3.20 5.31
N ASP A 215 -11.16 2.13 4.74
CA ASP A 215 -11.20 1.92 3.29
C ASP A 215 -11.88 3.07 2.54
N PHE A 216 -11.26 3.50 1.44
CA PHE A 216 -11.75 4.53 0.55
C PHE A 216 -12.57 3.92 -0.59
N ARG A 217 -13.88 4.21 -0.60
CA ARG A 217 -14.88 3.60 -1.48
C ARG A 217 -15.29 4.53 -2.62
N LEU A 218 -15.84 3.96 -3.70
CA LEU A 218 -16.32 4.72 -4.87
C LEU A 218 -17.21 5.91 -4.49
N ALA A 219 -18.19 5.71 -3.59
CA ALA A 219 -19.08 6.79 -3.15
C ALA A 219 -18.35 7.97 -2.49
N GLN A 220 -17.23 7.73 -1.82
CA GLN A 220 -16.42 8.81 -1.23
C GLN A 220 -15.55 9.51 -2.28
N MET A 221 -15.16 8.81 -3.35
CA MET A 221 -14.40 9.38 -4.47
C MET A 221 -15.27 10.27 -5.37
N THR A 222 -16.55 9.98 -5.46
CA THR A 222 -17.49 10.70 -6.34
C THR A 222 -18.36 11.71 -5.59
N GLY A 223 -18.21 11.81 -4.27
CA GLY A 223 -18.93 12.77 -3.43
C GLY A 223 -20.45 12.58 -3.48
N ALA A 224 -21.19 13.68 -3.65
CA ALA A 224 -22.66 13.67 -3.70
C ALA A 224 -23.25 13.21 -5.06
N THR A 225 -22.40 12.85 -6.03
CA THR A 225 -22.86 12.35 -7.33
C THR A 225 -23.33 10.90 -7.23
N ASP A 226 -24.30 10.52 -8.06
CA ASP A 226 -24.86 9.17 -8.06
C ASP A 226 -24.02 8.20 -8.92
N ALA A 227 -22.85 7.81 -8.39
CA ALA A 227 -21.94 6.89 -9.08
C ALA A 227 -22.56 5.53 -9.38
N SER A 228 -23.53 5.08 -8.58
CA SER A 228 -24.15 3.77 -8.72
C SER A 228 -24.94 3.60 -10.01
N ARG A 229 -25.39 4.72 -10.62
CA ARG A 229 -26.07 4.74 -11.92
C ARG A 229 -25.14 4.50 -13.10
N LEU A 230 -23.83 4.74 -12.94
CA LEU A 230 -22.83 4.56 -14.00
C LEU A 230 -21.92 3.36 -13.74
N PHE A 231 -21.46 3.21 -12.49
CA PHE A 231 -20.40 2.29 -12.14
C PHE A 231 -20.77 1.44 -10.92
N THR A 232 -20.29 0.20 -10.93
CA THR A 232 -20.33 -0.70 -9.77
C THR A 232 -18.97 -1.31 -9.52
N THR A 233 -18.63 -1.54 -8.25
CA THR A 233 -17.43 -2.28 -7.84
C THR A 233 -17.65 -2.91 -6.47
N ARG A 234 -16.93 -4.00 -6.20
CA ARG A 234 -16.83 -4.63 -4.87
C ARG A 234 -15.50 -4.32 -4.19
N GLU A 235 -14.52 -3.80 -4.94
CA GLU A 235 -13.21 -3.46 -4.42
C GLU A 235 -13.22 -2.09 -3.77
N VAL A 236 -12.23 -1.86 -2.92
CA VAL A 236 -11.97 -0.60 -2.22
C VAL A 236 -10.49 -0.29 -2.27
N VAL A 237 -10.13 0.98 -2.14
CA VAL A 237 -8.72 1.35 -1.92
C VAL A 237 -8.48 1.36 -0.41
N PRO A 238 -7.55 0.55 0.14
CA PRO A 238 -7.21 0.64 1.56
C PRO A 238 -6.80 2.07 1.93
N GLY A 239 -7.37 2.63 3.00
CA GLY A 239 -7.22 4.05 3.34
C GLY A 239 -5.78 4.51 3.54
N MET A 240 -4.89 3.59 3.91
CA MET A 240 -3.44 3.82 4.04
C MET A 240 -2.75 4.18 2.71
N PHE A 241 -3.36 3.90 1.55
CA PHE A 241 -2.88 4.26 0.22
C PHE A 241 -3.62 5.46 -0.36
N THR A 242 -3.75 6.52 0.44
CA THR A 242 -4.35 7.80 0.04
C THR A 242 -3.38 8.95 0.34
N ARG A 243 -3.56 10.08 -0.34
CA ARG A 243 -2.81 11.32 -0.11
C ARG A 243 -2.89 11.75 1.35
N GLN A 244 -4.07 11.64 1.94
CA GLN A 244 -4.33 11.95 3.34
C GLN A 244 -3.50 11.07 4.28
N ALA A 245 -3.39 9.77 4.00
CA ALA A 245 -2.54 8.87 4.80
C ALA A 245 -1.05 9.17 4.61
N TRP A 246 -0.62 9.48 3.38
CA TRP A 246 0.75 9.87 3.06
C TRP A 246 1.20 11.10 3.87
N GLU A 247 0.46 12.20 3.73
CA GLU A 247 0.75 13.50 4.36
C GLU A 247 0.52 13.45 5.88
N GLY A 248 -0.47 12.67 6.33
CA GLY A 248 -0.85 12.58 7.75
C GLY A 248 0.14 11.78 8.59
N GLN A 249 0.36 10.51 8.23
CA GLN A 249 1.09 9.53 9.06
C GLN A 249 2.20 8.78 8.34
N VAL A 250 2.03 8.33 7.09
CA VAL A 250 2.98 7.40 6.45
C VAL A 250 4.37 8.01 6.35
N GLN A 251 4.48 9.27 5.90
CA GLN A 251 5.77 9.94 5.78
C GLN A 251 6.51 10.01 7.12
N LYS A 252 5.78 10.26 8.21
CA LYS A 252 6.32 10.29 9.58
C LYS A 252 6.68 8.89 10.08
N ALA A 253 5.86 7.89 9.77
CA ALA A 253 6.11 6.50 10.14
C ALA A 253 7.39 5.97 9.47
N ILE A 254 7.59 6.27 8.18
CA ILE A 254 8.84 5.96 7.48
C ILE A 254 10.02 6.67 8.16
N ALA A 255 9.89 7.97 8.47
CA ALA A 255 10.95 8.71 9.14
C ALA A 255 11.30 8.13 10.53
N GLN A 256 10.30 7.67 11.29
CA GLN A 256 10.49 7.03 12.59
C GLN A 256 11.18 5.67 12.47
N VAL A 257 10.79 4.85 11.49
CA VAL A 257 11.47 3.57 11.21
C VAL A 257 12.94 3.81 10.85
N VAL A 258 13.20 4.80 10.00
CA VAL A 258 14.56 5.18 9.59
C VAL A 258 15.38 5.70 10.78
N ALA A 259 14.82 6.57 11.61
CA ALA A 259 15.49 7.11 12.80
C ALA A 259 15.78 6.01 13.83
N SER A 260 14.82 5.13 14.10
CA SER A 260 15.01 3.99 14.99
C SER A 260 16.10 3.05 14.47
N ARG A 261 16.11 2.79 13.16
CA ARG A 261 17.19 2.00 12.53
C ARG A 261 18.53 2.68 12.62
N GLN A 262 18.60 3.99 12.39
CA GLN A 262 19.83 4.76 12.50
C GLN A 262 20.39 4.70 13.92
N GLU A 263 19.55 4.92 14.94
CA GLU A 263 19.98 4.79 16.34
C GLU A 263 20.49 3.38 16.63
N GLU A 264 19.74 2.35 16.23
CA GLU A 264 20.15 0.97 16.38
C GLU A 264 21.49 0.65 15.68
N ILE A 265 21.73 1.18 14.49
CA ILE A 265 23.00 1.01 13.77
C ILE A 265 24.12 1.76 14.49
N ASP A 266 23.87 2.99 14.93
CA ASP A 266 24.89 3.90 15.45
C ASP A 266 25.54 3.41 16.76
N TRP A 267 24.76 2.78 17.66
CA TRP A 267 25.33 2.29 18.93
C TRP A 267 25.50 0.76 19.01
N VAL A 268 24.68 -0.04 18.29
CA VAL A 268 24.81 -1.52 18.32
C VAL A 268 25.80 -2.01 17.27
N LEU A 269 25.78 -1.47 16.05
CA LEU A 269 26.54 -2.01 14.92
C LEU A 269 27.78 -1.19 14.55
N SER A 270 27.88 0.06 15.00
CA SER A 270 28.99 0.95 14.71
C SER A 270 29.91 1.17 15.92
N ASP A 271 31.21 1.33 15.63
CA ASP A 271 32.23 1.81 16.57
C ASP A 271 32.68 3.25 16.26
N GLY A 272 31.97 3.94 15.35
CA GLY A 272 32.32 5.29 14.88
C GLY A 272 33.58 5.38 14.01
N ARG A 273 34.29 4.26 13.79
CA ARG A 273 35.57 4.19 13.05
C ARG A 273 35.46 3.58 11.64
N GLN A 274 34.36 2.91 11.32
CA GLN A 274 34.14 2.27 10.02
C GLN A 274 33.05 3.03 9.25
N PRO A 275 33.26 3.34 7.96
CA PRO A 275 32.22 3.95 7.15
C PRO A 275 31.02 2.98 7.07
N VAL A 276 29.84 3.45 7.47
CA VAL A 276 28.59 2.68 7.30
C VAL A 276 28.47 2.35 5.81
N LEU A 277 28.44 1.06 5.47
CA LEU A 277 28.23 0.59 4.11
C LEU A 277 27.02 1.32 3.50
N LYS A 278 27.16 1.88 2.30
CA LYS A 278 26.10 2.69 1.63
C LYS A 278 24.73 2.01 1.67
N ALA A 279 24.69 0.68 1.42
CA ALA A 279 23.53 -0.20 1.46
C ALA A 279 22.73 -0.23 2.78
N VAL A 280 23.29 0.33 3.87
CA VAL A 280 22.69 0.39 5.21
C VAL A 280 22.44 1.86 5.64
N SER A 281 22.61 2.82 4.72
CA SER A 281 22.43 4.23 5.06
C SER A 281 20.94 4.57 5.31
N PRO A 282 20.64 5.44 6.29
CA PRO A 282 19.28 5.88 6.59
C PRO A 282 18.57 6.50 5.38
N ALA A 283 19.31 7.22 4.53
CA ALA A 283 18.78 7.85 3.33
C ALA A 283 18.34 6.81 2.27
N GLU A 284 19.15 5.79 2.01
CA GLU A 284 18.80 4.71 1.08
C GLU A 284 17.64 3.84 1.61
N LEU A 285 17.59 3.60 2.93
CA LEU A 285 16.45 2.92 3.54
C LEU A 285 15.16 3.73 3.39
N LYS A 286 15.22 5.05 3.64
CA LYS A 286 14.08 5.95 3.44
C LYS A 286 13.62 5.91 1.97
N ALA A 287 14.54 6.00 1.03
CA ALA A 287 14.23 5.98 -0.40
C ALA A 287 13.54 4.66 -0.80
N ARG A 288 14.09 3.50 -0.40
CA ARG A 288 13.51 2.18 -0.70
C ARG A 288 12.15 1.95 -0.07
N LEU A 289 11.95 2.36 1.19
CA LEU A 289 10.64 2.26 1.85
C LEU A 289 9.61 3.17 1.17
N THR A 290 10.03 4.36 0.75
CA THR A 290 9.16 5.32 0.05
C THR A 290 8.78 4.80 -1.34
N GLU A 291 9.74 4.32 -2.12
CA GLU A 291 9.52 3.72 -3.43
C GLU A 291 8.56 2.53 -3.33
N ARG A 292 8.81 1.61 -2.40
CA ARG A 292 7.92 0.47 -2.16
C ARG A 292 6.50 0.90 -1.80
N TYR A 293 6.36 1.92 -0.95
CA TYR A 293 5.05 2.47 -0.60
C TYR A 293 4.31 2.99 -1.83
N PHE A 294 4.98 3.74 -2.70
CA PHE A 294 4.34 4.27 -3.91
C PHE A 294 4.02 3.20 -4.96
N THR A 295 4.80 2.12 -5.02
CA THR A 295 4.46 0.93 -5.82
C THR A 295 3.18 0.27 -5.31
N ASP A 296 3.07 0.03 -4.00
CA ASP A 296 1.86 -0.57 -3.42
C ASP A 296 0.65 0.36 -3.52
N PHE A 297 0.87 1.68 -3.37
CA PHE A 297 -0.14 2.71 -3.61
C PHE A 297 -0.70 2.62 -5.02
N ALA A 298 0.17 2.65 -6.04
CA ALA A 298 -0.25 2.55 -7.44
C ALA A 298 -1.01 1.24 -7.70
N GLY A 299 -0.51 0.12 -7.18
CA GLY A 299 -1.16 -1.19 -7.29
C GLY A 299 -2.57 -1.23 -6.68
N ALA A 300 -2.76 -0.63 -5.51
CA ALA A 300 -4.08 -0.57 -4.87
C ALA A 300 -5.10 0.20 -5.71
N TRP A 301 -4.69 1.34 -6.30
CA TRP A 301 -5.54 2.15 -7.17
C TRP A 301 -5.82 1.48 -8.52
N LEU A 302 -4.81 0.84 -9.13
CA LEU A 302 -4.96 0.05 -10.35
C LEU A 302 -5.99 -1.07 -10.16
N ASN A 303 -5.88 -1.84 -9.07
CA ASN A 303 -6.82 -2.90 -8.74
C ASN A 303 -8.25 -2.38 -8.60
N PHE A 304 -8.42 -1.28 -7.85
CA PHE A 304 -9.73 -0.67 -7.66
C PHE A 304 -10.35 -0.20 -9.00
N LEU A 305 -9.65 0.58 -9.80
CA LEU A 305 -10.22 1.15 -11.03
C LEU A 305 -10.48 0.09 -12.11
N ASN A 306 -9.60 -0.91 -12.25
CA ASN A 306 -9.82 -2.01 -13.18
C ASN A 306 -10.97 -2.94 -12.75
N SER A 307 -11.39 -2.88 -11.49
CA SER A 307 -12.57 -3.62 -11.00
C SER A 307 -13.89 -2.93 -11.31
N LEU A 308 -13.87 -1.66 -11.74
CA LEU A 308 -15.08 -0.92 -12.09
C LEU A 308 -15.79 -1.63 -13.24
N ARG A 309 -17.11 -1.72 -13.11
CA ARG A 309 -18.01 -2.25 -14.12
C ARG A 309 -19.03 -1.19 -14.50
N TRP A 310 -19.23 -1.00 -15.78
CA TRP A 310 -20.29 -0.16 -16.30
C TRP A 310 -21.65 -0.79 -15.99
N HIS A 311 -22.61 0.03 -15.59
CA HIS A 311 -23.98 -0.40 -15.30
C HIS A 311 -24.76 -0.58 -16.61
N LYS A 312 -25.22 -1.80 -16.89
CA LYS A 312 -25.92 -2.12 -18.14
C LYS A 312 -27.33 -1.52 -18.18
N THR A 313 -27.70 -0.94 -19.31
CA THR A 313 -29.08 -0.53 -19.60
C THR A 313 -29.76 -1.43 -20.63
N HIS A 314 -31.09 -1.42 -20.63
CA HIS A 314 -31.90 -2.33 -21.46
C HIS A 314 -32.79 -1.62 -22.49
N ASN A 315 -32.89 -0.30 -22.43
CA ASN A 315 -33.71 0.47 -23.35
C ASN A 315 -33.06 1.82 -23.67
N LEU A 316 -33.53 2.45 -24.75
CA LEU A 316 -32.97 3.70 -25.27
C LEU A 316 -33.08 4.85 -24.27
N SER A 317 -34.16 4.94 -23.49
CA SER A 317 -34.37 5.99 -22.50
C SER A 317 -33.30 5.93 -21.40
N ASP A 318 -33.09 4.76 -20.82
CA ASP A 318 -32.11 4.57 -19.75
C ASP A 318 -30.68 4.82 -20.25
N THR A 319 -30.36 4.41 -21.49
CA THR A 319 -29.10 4.74 -22.15
C THR A 319 -28.93 6.26 -22.28
N ILE A 320 -29.94 6.99 -22.75
CA ILE A 320 -29.90 8.45 -22.87
C ILE A 320 -29.69 9.11 -21.50
N ASP A 321 -30.36 8.62 -20.45
CA ASP A 321 -30.20 9.12 -19.09
C ASP A 321 -28.80 8.88 -18.54
N GLN A 322 -28.21 7.70 -18.78
CA GLN A 322 -26.83 7.41 -18.38
C GLN A 322 -25.83 8.31 -19.09
N LEU A 323 -25.94 8.47 -20.42
CA LEU A 323 -25.06 9.37 -21.17
C LEU A 323 -25.26 10.83 -20.75
N THR A 324 -26.48 11.22 -20.36
CA THR A 324 -26.76 12.54 -19.77
C THR A 324 -26.00 12.73 -18.47
N LEU A 325 -26.14 11.79 -17.53
CA LEU A 325 -25.47 11.85 -16.23
C LEU A 325 -23.95 11.85 -16.39
N MET A 326 -23.41 11.00 -17.26
CA MET A 326 -21.98 10.89 -17.53
C MET A 326 -21.38 12.19 -18.07
N ALA A 327 -22.08 12.90 -18.94
CA ALA A 327 -21.62 14.15 -19.54
C ALA A 327 -22.05 15.42 -18.79
N ASP A 328 -22.83 15.30 -17.70
CA ASP A 328 -23.28 16.46 -16.93
C ASP A 328 -22.12 17.11 -16.16
N VAL A 329 -21.85 18.38 -16.45
CA VAL A 329 -20.69 19.11 -15.89
C VAL A 329 -20.75 19.26 -14.37
N ARG A 330 -21.95 19.23 -13.76
CA ARG A 330 -22.14 19.46 -12.32
C ARG A 330 -22.31 18.17 -11.53
N GLN A 331 -22.96 17.18 -12.12
CA GLN A 331 -23.39 15.96 -11.42
C GLN A 331 -22.70 14.69 -11.92
N SER A 332 -21.80 14.78 -12.89
CA SER A 332 -21.12 13.58 -13.43
C SER A 332 -20.25 12.88 -12.37
N PRO A 333 -20.57 11.61 -12.07
CA PRO A 333 -19.69 10.77 -11.25
C PRO A 333 -18.35 10.50 -11.91
N LEU A 334 -18.27 10.52 -13.24
CA LEU A 334 -17.01 10.34 -13.97
C LEU A 334 -16.09 11.55 -13.76
N ILE A 335 -16.61 12.77 -13.89
CA ILE A 335 -15.81 13.98 -13.63
C ILE A 335 -15.31 13.97 -12.18
N ALA A 336 -16.19 13.71 -11.22
CA ALA A 336 -15.84 13.66 -9.80
C ALA A 336 -14.78 12.57 -9.49
N LEU A 337 -14.89 11.39 -10.11
CA LEU A 337 -13.89 10.34 -9.99
C LEU A 337 -12.54 10.78 -10.56
N MET A 338 -12.53 11.37 -11.76
CA MET A 338 -11.31 11.86 -12.40
C MET A 338 -10.62 12.97 -11.58
N ASP A 339 -11.40 13.87 -10.97
CA ASP A 339 -10.87 14.90 -10.05
C ASP A 339 -10.22 14.28 -8.81
N THR A 340 -10.83 13.26 -8.23
CA THR A 340 -10.24 12.50 -7.13
C THR A 340 -8.94 11.81 -7.56
N LEU A 341 -8.92 11.19 -8.75
CA LEU A 341 -7.69 10.59 -9.30
C LEU A 341 -6.60 11.63 -9.54
N ALA A 342 -6.97 12.85 -9.97
CA ALA A 342 -6.04 13.96 -10.10
C ALA A 342 -5.37 14.28 -8.75
N TYR A 343 -6.20 14.49 -7.73
CA TYR A 343 -5.76 14.84 -6.40
C TYR A 343 -4.85 13.77 -5.77
N GLN A 344 -5.19 12.50 -5.98
CA GLN A 344 -4.44 11.35 -5.46
C GLN A 344 -3.16 11.08 -6.26
N GLY A 345 -3.18 11.26 -7.58
CA GLY A 345 -2.00 11.11 -8.45
C GLY A 345 -0.90 12.15 -8.22
N GLU A 346 -1.24 13.26 -7.59
CA GLU A 346 -0.26 14.29 -7.17
C GLU A 346 0.44 13.98 -5.83
N THR A 347 0.10 12.88 -5.16
CA THR A 347 0.67 12.51 -3.86
C THR A 347 2.20 12.40 -3.92
N GLY A 348 2.89 12.98 -2.93
CA GLY A 348 4.35 12.88 -2.81
C GLY A 348 5.14 13.84 -3.68
N ARG A 349 4.48 14.70 -4.48
CA ARG A 349 5.13 15.85 -5.09
C ARG A 349 5.60 16.82 -4.00
N GLN A 350 6.79 17.39 -4.16
CA GLN A 350 7.31 18.39 -3.22
C GLN A 350 6.56 19.72 -3.44
N ASP A 351 5.91 20.24 -2.40
CA ASP A 351 5.20 21.55 -2.40
C ASP A 351 6.11 22.78 -2.60
N THR A 352 7.42 22.58 -2.83
CA THR A 352 8.40 23.66 -3.04
C THR A 352 8.07 24.57 -4.23
N ALA A 353 7.31 24.07 -5.22
CA ALA A 353 6.86 24.86 -6.36
C ALA A 353 5.90 26.01 -5.98
N LEU A 354 5.10 25.87 -4.92
CA LEU A 354 4.15 26.92 -4.50
C LEU A 354 4.84 28.06 -3.74
N ALA A 355 5.83 27.74 -2.89
CA ALA A 355 6.60 28.74 -2.18
C ALA A 355 7.51 29.55 -3.13
N ASP A 356 8.20 28.89 -4.07
CA ASP A 356 9.08 29.55 -5.02
C ASP A 356 8.31 30.35 -6.09
N SER A 357 7.13 29.88 -6.50
CA SER A 357 6.28 30.64 -7.44
C SER A 357 5.72 31.91 -6.80
N LEU A 358 5.34 31.89 -5.52
CA LEU A 358 4.90 33.09 -4.79
C LEU A 358 6.06 34.08 -4.60
N VAL A 359 7.26 33.60 -4.27
CA VAL A 359 8.47 34.43 -4.13
C VAL A 359 8.88 35.04 -5.48
N ARG A 360 8.83 34.28 -6.58
CA ARG A 360 9.12 34.80 -7.94
C ARG A 360 8.04 35.76 -8.43
N SER A 361 6.77 35.50 -8.11
CA SER A 361 5.65 36.40 -8.43
C SER A 361 5.79 37.74 -7.70
N ALA A 362 6.23 37.72 -6.43
CA ALA A 362 6.57 38.91 -5.69
C ALA A 362 7.79 39.64 -6.31
N GLN A 363 8.85 38.92 -6.69
CA GLN A 363 10.05 39.50 -7.32
C GLN A 363 9.75 40.15 -8.70
N ASN A 364 8.87 39.54 -9.49
CA ASN A 364 8.48 40.06 -10.81
C ASN A 364 7.59 41.31 -10.73
N LEU A 365 6.84 41.49 -9.64
CA LEU A 365 6.07 42.72 -9.39
C LEU A 365 6.96 43.94 -9.06
N PHE A 366 8.20 43.72 -8.58
CA PHE A 366 9.16 44.77 -8.28
C PHE A 366 10.08 45.14 -9.47
N GLN A 367 10.08 44.37 -10.55
CA GLN A 367 10.89 44.63 -11.75
C GLN A 367 10.02 45.08 -12.93
N LYS A 368 9.48 46.31 -12.86
CA LYS A 368 8.88 46.99 -14.02
C LYS A 368 9.99 47.43 -14.99
N ASN A 369 10.29 46.61 -15.99
CA ASN A 369 10.70 46.99 -17.37
C ASN A 369 11.50 45.89 -18.10
N LYS A 370 10.92 44.70 -18.25
CA LYS A 370 11.30 43.80 -19.36
C LYS A 370 10.04 43.17 -19.96
N LEU A 371 9.94 43.26 -21.29
CA LEU A 371 8.92 42.58 -22.10
C LEU A 371 8.91 41.08 -21.76
N PRO A 372 7.74 40.42 -21.70
CA PRO A 372 7.69 39.00 -21.42
C PRO A 372 8.22 38.23 -22.64
N MET A 373 9.44 37.69 -22.53
CA MET A 373 9.75 36.44 -23.23
C MET A 373 8.77 35.41 -22.68
N ILE A 374 8.06 34.74 -23.59
CA ILE A 374 7.29 33.54 -23.28
C ILE A 374 8.31 32.49 -22.87
N ASP A 375 8.61 32.45 -21.56
CA ASP A 375 9.38 31.38 -20.96
C ASP A 375 8.45 30.16 -20.90
N ASP A 376 8.95 29.05 -21.43
CA ASP A 376 8.24 27.79 -21.54
C ASP A 376 7.70 27.39 -20.17
N GLN A 377 6.46 26.92 -20.18
CA GLN A 377 5.65 26.65 -19.00
C GLN A 377 6.42 25.92 -17.90
N THR A 378 6.37 26.47 -16.68
CA THR A 378 6.78 25.91 -15.39
C THR A 378 6.90 24.38 -15.37
N ARG A 379 8.10 23.86 -15.69
CA ARG A 379 8.47 22.44 -15.60
C ARG A 379 8.49 22.02 -14.13
N MET A 380 7.53 21.18 -13.72
CA MET A 380 7.54 20.56 -12.39
C MET A 380 8.40 19.29 -12.40
N PRO A 381 9.20 19.02 -11.36
CA PRO A 381 9.96 17.78 -11.25
C PRO A 381 9.02 16.55 -11.20
N PRO A 382 9.45 15.39 -11.73
CA PRO A 382 8.63 14.19 -11.77
C PRO A 382 8.27 13.71 -10.37
N GLY A 383 6.99 13.41 -10.17
CA GLY A 383 6.42 12.84 -8.96
C GLY A 383 6.57 11.31 -8.90
N PRO A 384 6.51 10.71 -7.70
CA PRO A 384 6.69 9.26 -7.53
C PRO A 384 5.57 8.42 -8.16
N LEU A 385 4.42 9.02 -8.46
CA LEU A 385 3.26 8.37 -9.08
C LEU A 385 3.13 8.64 -10.58
N ASP A 386 4.06 9.38 -11.19
CA ASP A 386 3.91 9.83 -12.57
C ASP A 386 3.83 8.70 -13.59
N ASN A 387 4.53 7.59 -13.35
CA ASN A 387 4.44 6.43 -14.24
C ASN A 387 3.05 5.79 -14.21
N ALA A 388 2.42 5.72 -13.04
CA ALA A 388 1.12 5.08 -12.87
C ALA A 388 -0.05 6.02 -13.22
N PHE A 389 -0.02 7.27 -12.76
CA PHE A 389 -1.12 8.23 -12.93
C PHE A 389 -0.93 9.20 -14.09
N GLY A 390 0.28 9.31 -14.66
CA GLY A 390 0.62 10.27 -15.70
C GLY A 390 -0.33 10.28 -16.90
N PRO A 391 -0.65 9.11 -17.50
CA PRO A 391 -1.61 9.05 -18.61
C PRO A 391 -3.01 9.59 -18.23
N LEU A 392 -3.49 9.32 -17.02
CA LEU A 392 -4.77 9.83 -16.52
C LEU A 392 -4.73 11.35 -16.30
N LEU A 393 -3.65 11.85 -15.71
CA LEU A 393 -3.42 13.28 -15.50
C LEU A 393 -3.33 14.04 -16.83
N ALA A 394 -2.73 13.42 -17.84
CA ALA A 394 -2.64 14.02 -19.17
C ALA A 394 -4.01 14.21 -19.84
N LEU A 395 -4.94 13.26 -19.71
CA LEU A 395 -6.31 13.40 -20.21
C LEU A 395 -7.06 14.59 -19.60
N MET A 396 -6.68 14.99 -18.38
CA MET A 396 -7.24 16.15 -17.68
C MET A 396 -6.51 17.46 -17.99
N GLY A 397 -5.53 17.44 -18.89
CA GLY A 397 -4.70 18.62 -19.20
C GLY A 397 -3.73 19.00 -18.07
N LYS A 398 -3.46 18.08 -17.13
CA LYS A 398 -2.56 18.28 -15.98
C LYS A 398 -1.19 17.59 -16.17
N SER A 399 -0.78 17.31 -17.41
CA SER A 399 0.48 16.61 -17.68
C SER A 399 1.71 17.45 -17.30
N THR A 400 2.71 16.81 -16.68
CA THR A 400 4.01 17.43 -16.34
C THR A 400 5.23 16.66 -16.84
N ALA A 401 5.09 15.58 -17.63
CA ALA A 401 6.21 14.69 -17.97
C ALA A 401 6.67 14.77 -19.45
N GLU A 402 7.97 15.05 -19.64
CA GLU A 402 8.73 14.89 -20.90
C GLU A 402 9.16 13.42 -21.18
N ASN A 403 8.84 12.46 -20.32
CA ASN A 403 9.32 11.07 -20.45
C ASN A 403 8.53 10.26 -21.48
N GLY A 404 8.87 10.41 -22.77
CA GLY A 404 8.87 9.36 -23.80
C GLY A 404 7.55 8.71 -24.27
N LEU A 405 6.45 8.85 -23.52
CA LEU A 405 5.10 8.50 -23.95
C LEU A 405 4.32 9.81 -24.01
N THR A 406 4.61 10.60 -25.05
CA THR A 406 3.86 11.84 -25.33
C THR A 406 2.37 11.50 -25.35
N ALA A 407 1.63 11.97 -24.35
CA ALA A 407 0.19 11.98 -24.41
C ALA A 407 -0.18 12.74 -25.68
N ASP A 408 -0.92 12.10 -26.57
CA ASP A 408 -1.39 12.76 -27.79
C ASP A 408 -2.21 13.99 -27.35
N PRO A 409 -1.75 15.23 -27.64
CA PRO A 409 -2.41 16.45 -27.18
C PRO A 409 -3.84 16.60 -27.76
N SER A 410 -4.23 15.75 -28.72
CA SER A 410 -5.60 15.66 -29.24
C SER A 410 -6.56 14.87 -28.35
N LEU A 411 -6.06 14.10 -27.36
CA LEU A 411 -6.87 13.28 -26.46
C LEU A 411 -7.16 14.02 -25.15
N SER A 412 -8.44 14.29 -24.87
CA SER A 412 -8.85 14.92 -23.62
C SER A 412 -10.22 14.42 -23.14
N LEU A 413 -10.38 14.40 -21.81
CA LEU A 413 -11.66 14.06 -21.18
C LEU A 413 -12.77 15.00 -21.64
N GLN A 414 -12.48 16.30 -21.77
CA GLN A 414 -13.46 17.30 -22.21
C GLN A 414 -13.96 17.02 -23.64
N THR A 415 -13.05 16.70 -24.57
CA THR A 415 -13.43 16.35 -25.94
C THR A 415 -14.26 15.08 -25.96
N PHE A 416 -13.89 14.08 -25.17
CA PHE A 416 -14.67 12.85 -25.03
C PHE A 416 -16.10 13.12 -24.54
N LEU A 417 -16.27 13.86 -23.44
CA LEU A 417 -17.60 14.19 -22.90
C LEU A 417 -18.45 15.03 -23.88
N THR A 418 -17.80 15.91 -24.66
CA THR A 418 -18.47 16.66 -25.74
C THR A 418 -18.98 15.71 -26.83
N ARG A 419 -18.17 14.72 -27.23
CA ARG A 419 -18.58 13.70 -28.21
C ARG A 419 -19.70 12.80 -27.67
N VAL A 420 -19.63 12.39 -26.39
CA VAL A 420 -20.71 11.67 -25.70
C VAL A 420 -22.01 12.47 -25.73
N THR A 421 -21.94 13.78 -25.48
CA THR A 421 -23.11 14.67 -25.56
C THR A 421 -23.73 14.69 -26.95
N ARG A 422 -22.91 14.67 -28.02
CA ARG A 422 -23.41 14.60 -29.41
C ARG A 422 -24.12 13.26 -29.68
N VAL A 423 -23.55 12.15 -29.22
CA VAL A 423 -24.19 10.83 -29.32
C VAL A 423 -25.54 10.85 -28.61
N ARG A 424 -25.58 11.35 -27.36
CA ARG A 424 -26.82 11.50 -26.60
C ARG A 424 -27.87 12.31 -27.38
N LEU A 425 -27.50 13.47 -27.92
CA LEU A 425 -28.44 14.33 -28.66
C LEU A 425 -29.01 13.62 -29.91
N ALA A 426 -28.18 12.85 -30.62
CA ALA A 426 -28.63 12.04 -31.75
C ALA A 426 -29.64 10.95 -31.30
N LEU A 427 -29.37 10.26 -30.18
CA LEU A 427 -30.28 9.28 -29.61
C LEU A 427 -31.59 9.91 -29.10
N GLN A 428 -31.54 11.12 -28.56
CA GLN A 428 -32.72 11.87 -28.14
C GLN A 428 -33.59 12.31 -29.33
N GLN A 429 -32.97 12.77 -30.43
CA GLN A 429 -33.70 13.07 -31.66
C GLN A 429 -34.43 11.84 -32.18
N LEU A 430 -33.77 10.68 -32.15
CA LEU A 430 -34.36 9.40 -32.51
C LEU A 430 -35.56 9.04 -31.61
N ALA A 431 -35.41 9.16 -30.29
CA ALA A 431 -36.48 8.82 -29.35
C ALA A 431 -37.74 9.69 -29.50
N ASN A 432 -37.60 10.93 -30.01
CA ASN A 432 -38.68 11.90 -30.16
C ASN A 432 -39.33 11.89 -31.56
N THR A 433 -39.00 10.94 -32.45
CA THR A 433 -39.64 10.84 -33.77
C THR A 433 -41.00 10.14 -33.71
N ASP A 434 -41.88 10.46 -34.66
CA ASP A 434 -43.23 9.89 -34.74
C ASP A 434 -43.25 8.39 -35.10
N ASP A 435 -42.15 7.87 -35.68
CA ASP A 435 -41.93 6.44 -36.00
C ASP A 435 -40.52 5.96 -35.60
N PRO A 436 -40.26 5.73 -34.29
CA PRO A 436 -38.94 5.36 -33.79
C PRO A 436 -38.35 4.06 -34.40
N PRO A 437 -39.12 2.99 -34.64
CA PRO A 437 -38.62 1.78 -35.30
C PRO A 437 -38.04 2.03 -36.70
N ALA A 438 -38.73 2.82 -37.53
CA ALA A 438 -38.27 3.11 -38.89
C ALA A 438 -36.97 3.93 -38.89
N VAL A 439 -36.84 4.90 -37.98
CA VAL A 439 -35.64 5.73 -37.87
C VAL A 439 -34.46 4.95 -37.26
N MET A 440 -34.70 4.05 -36.31
CA MET A 440 -33.68 3.13 -35.78
C MET A 440 -33.10 2.25 -36.88
N GLU A 441 -33.97 1.72 -37.75
CA GLU A 441 -33.57 0.89 -38.88
C GLU A 441 -32.75 1.69 -39.89
N ALA A 442 -33.19 2.90 -40.27
CA ALA A 442 -32.44 3.77 -41.17
C ALA A 442 -31.05 4.17 -40.61
N LEU A 443 -30.96 4.42 -39.30
CA LEU A 443 -29.70 4.74 -38.62
C LEU A 443 -28.75 3.53 -38.63
N ALA A 444 -29.26 2.34 -38.30
CA ALA A 444 -28.48 1.11 -38.33
C ALA A 444 -28.06 0.72 -39.76
N GLN A 445 -28.91 0.91 -40.77
CA GLN A 445 -28.53 0.76 -42.18
C GLN A 445 -27.44 1.77 -42.58
N SER A 446 -27.58 3.04 -42.19
CA SER A 446 -26.54 4.06 -42.42
C SER A 446 -25.23 3.67 -41.75
N VAL A 447 -25.26 3.04 -40.59
CA VAL A 447 -24.11 2.47 -39.91
C VAL A 447 -23.53 1.29 -40.71
N PHE A 448 -24.36 0.33 -41.10
CA PHE A 448 -23.93 -0.88 -41.82
C PHE A 448 -23.41 -0.56 -43.22
N GLN A 449 -23.80 0.58 -43.79
CA GLN A 449 -23.29 1.13 -45.04
C GLN A 449 -22.06 2.04 -44.83
N GLY A 450 -21.58 2.23 -43.58
CA GLY A 450 -20.40 3.03 -43.27
C GLY A 450 -20.61 4.56 -43.33
N LYS A 451 -21.87 5.04 -43.38
CA LYS A 451 -22.24 6.45 -43.55
C LYS A 451 -22.48 7.20 -42.23
N SER A 452 -22.81 6.51 -41.14
CA SER A 452 -23.07 7.16 -39.84
C SER A 452 -21.75 7.33 -39.06
N VAL A 453 -21.24 8.56 -39.05
CA VAL A 453 -19.91 8.93 -38.56
C VAL A 453 -19.87 9.18 -37.04
N ALA A 454 -20.93 9.74 -36.44
CA ALA A 454 -20.83 10.27 -35.07
C ALA A 454 -20.65 9.20 -33.96
N LEU A 455 -21.42 8.09 -34.03
CA LEU A 455 -21.37 7.01 -33.03
C LEU A 455 -20.08 6.19 -33.16
N THR A 456 -19.70 5.84 -34.38
CA THR A 456 -18.48 5.08 -34.71
C THR A 456 -17.23 5.90 -34.39
N ASP A 457 -17.17 7.19 -34.76
CA ASP A 457 -16.05 8.08 -34.43
C ASP A 457 -15.88 8.26 -32.93
N THR A 458 -16.99 8.40 -32.20
CA THR A 458 -16.94 8.61 -30.75
C THR A 458 -16.44 7.36 -30.04
N ARG A 459 -16.85 6.17 -30.50
CA ARG A 459 -16.32 4.90 -30.01
C ARG A 459 -14.83 4.76 -30.33
N THR A 460 -14.42 5.09 -31.55
CA THR A 460 -13.00 5.06 -31.94
C THR A 460 -12.18 6.01 -31.07
N TYR A 461 -12.67 7.22 -30.81
CA TYR A 461 -12.02 8.16 -29.91
C TYR A 461 -11.92 7.62 -28.48
N GLY A 462 -12.97 6.99 -27.97
CA GLY A 462 -12.95 6.30 -26.67
C GLY A 462 -11.93 5.16 -26.61
N SER A 463 -11.83 4.37 -27.68
CA SER A 463 -10.81 3.30 -27.81
C SER A 463 -9.39 3.85 -27.85
N LEU A 464 -9.17 4.98 -28.51
CA LEU A 464 -7.87 5.67 -28.53
C LEU A 464 -7.48 6.14 -27.14
N ILE A 465 -8.42 6.73 -26.38
CA ILE A 465 -8.18 7.09 -24.97
C ILE A 465 -7.84 5.85 -24.14
N ALA A 466 -8.65 4.80 -24.24
CA ALA A 466 -8.42 3.56 -23.48
C ALA A 466 -7.03 2.96 -23.79
N ALA A 467 -6.61 2.97 -25.05
CA ALA A 467 -5.29 2.50 -25.47
C ALA A 467 -4.17 3.44 -24.98
N SER A 468 -4.37 4.76 -24.98
CA SER A 468 -3.36 5.72 -24.54
C SER A 468 -3.06 5.67 -23.04
N LEU A 469 -3.98 5.11 -22.24
CA LEU A 469 -3.75 4.89 -20.80
C LEU A 469 -2.69 3.81 -20.53
N GLY A 470 -2.41 2.92 -21.49
CA GLY A 470 -1.47 1.81 -21.32
C GLY A 470 -2.13 0.54 -20.79
N ALA A 471 -1.39 -0.58 -20.88
CA ALA A 471 -1.92 -1.92 -20.62
C ALA A 471 -2.42 -2.11 -19.17
N GLU A 472 -1.78 -1.45 -18.20
CA GLU A 472 -2.14 -1.54 -16.78
C GLU A 472 -3.55 -0.98 -16.49
N TRP A 473 -4.02 -0.01 -17.29
CA TRP A 473 -5.33 0.62 -17.14
C TRP A 473 -6.38 0.09 -18.11
N ASN A 474 -6.11 -1.00 -18.85
CA ASN A 474 -7.01 -1.47 -19.91
C ASN A 474 -8.43 -1.75 -19.39
N GLY A 475 -8.57 -2.36 -18.20
CA GLY A 475 -9.89 -2.63 -17.60
C GLY A 475 -10.68 -1.35 -17.37
N PHE A 476 -10.05 -0.38 -16.69
CA PHE A 476 -10.63 0.95 -16.47
C PHE A 476 -10.95 1.68 -17.77
N GLY A 477 -9.99 1.72 -18.71
CA GLY A 477 -10.11 2.41 -19.98
C GLY A 477 -11.28 1.88 -20.82
N GLN A 478 -11.42 0.56 -20.92
CA GLN A 478 -12.55 -0.08 -21.62
C GLN A 478 -13.88 0.21 -20.92
N THR A 479 -13.94 0.08 -19.59
CA THR A 479 -15.15 0.31 -18.81
C THR A 479 -15.65 1.75 -18.94
N VAL A 480 -14.76 2.74 -18.91
CA VAL A 480 -15.14 4.16 -18.86
C VAL A 480 -15.30 4.78 -20.24
N PHE A 481 -14.40 4.47 -21.18
CA PHE A 481 -14.34 5.20 -22.45
C PHE A 481 -14.93 4.42 -23.64
N VAL A 482 -15.13 3.11 -23.52
CA VAL A 482 -15.57 2.26 -24.65
C VAL A 482 -16.94 1.61 -24.39
N GLN A 483 -17.16 1.04 -23.20
CA GLN A 483 -18.41 0.35 -22.86
C GLN A 483 -19.67 1.24 -22.98
N PRO A 484 -19.71 2.49 -22.49
CA PRO A 484 -20.92 3.32 -22.56
C PRO A 484 -21.41 3.51 -24.00
N LEU A 485 -20.46 3.70 -24.92
CA LEU A 485 -20.73 3.88 -26.34
C LEU A 485 -21.08 2.57 -27.03
N THR A 486 -20.46 1.47 -26.61
CA THR A 486 -20.76 0.12 -27.10
C THR A 486 -22.16 -0.33 -26.69
N GLU A 487 -22.60 0.00 -25.48
CA GLU A 487 -23.96 -0.31 -25.02
C GLU A 487 -24.99 0.58 -25.70
N ALA A 488 -24.73 1.88 -25.80
CA ALA A 488 -25.59 2.79 -26.55
C ALA A 488 -25.78 2.33 -28.01
N TRP A 489 -24.72 1.79 -28.59
CA TRP A 489 -24.75 1.17 -29.91
C TRP A 489 -25.59 -0.11 -29.96
N GLN A 490 -25.42 -1.02 -29.00
CA GLN A 490 -26.19 -2.26 -28.94
C GLN A 490 -27.70 -2.01 -28.83
N THR A 491 -28.09 -1.00 -28.05
CA THR A 491 -29.50 -0.60 -27.89
C THR A 491 -30.14 -0.17 -29.21
N VAL A 492 -29.36 0.47 -30.11
CA VAL A 492 -29.82 0.88 -31.44
C VAL A 492 -29.76 -0.27 -32.46
N LEU A 493 -28.70 -1.08 -32.44
CA LEU A 493 -28.45 -2.08 -33.46
C LEU A 493 -29.23 -3.38 -33.30
N GLN A 494 -29.55 -3.82 -32.09
CA GLN A 494 -30.25 -5.11 -31.91
C GLN A 494 -31.60 -5.17 -32.64
N PRO A 495 -32.50 -4.17 -32.51
CA PRO A 495 -33.76 -4.16 -33.26
C PRO A 495 -33.54 -4.12 -34.78
N ALA A 496 -32.57 -3.34 -35.23
CA ALA A 496 -32.28 -3.22 -36.66
C ALA A 496 -31.63 -4.47 -37.27
N ALA A 497 -30.81 -5.20 -36.51
CA ALA A 497 -30.28 -6.49 -36.94
C ALA A 497 -31.41 -7.52 -37.12
N ALA A 498 -32.41 -7.50 -36.23
CA ALA A 498 -33.61 -8.33 -36.38
C ALA A 498 -34.44 -7.94 -37.62
N SER A 499 -34.62 -6.64 -37.89
CA SER A 499 -35.28 -6.14 -39.11
C SER A 499 -34.51 -6.54 -40.37
N LEU A 500 -33.18 -6.37 -40.38
CA LEU A 500 -32.33 -6.76 -41.50
C LEU A 500 -32.41 -8.27 -41.78
N ASN A 501 -32.43 -9.09 -40.72
CA ASN A 501 -32.62 -10.53 -40.87
C ASN A 501 -33.99 -10.87 -41.48
N ALA A 502 -35.06 -10.20 -41.06
CA ALA A 502 -36.38 -10.36 -41.68
C ALA A 502 -36.37 -9.96 -43.16
N GLN A 503 -35.70 -8.86 -43.52
CA GLN A 503 -35.53 -8.42 -44.90
C GLN A 503 -34.74 -9.41 -45.75
N TRP A 504 -33.65 -9.97 -45.22
CA TRP A 504 -32.89 -11.03 -45.90
C TRP A 504 -33.76 -12.26 -46.14
N GLN A 505 -34.53 -12.68 -45.13
CA GLN A 505 -35.44 -13.80 -45.24
C GLN A 505 -36.47 -13.59 -46.35
N SER A 506 -37.08 -12.40 -46.44
CA SER A 506 -38.08 -12.12 -47.47
C SER A 506 -37.49 -11.85 -48.85
N ALA A 507 -36.37 -11.14 -48.96
CA ALA A 507 -35.85 -10.66 -50.25
C ALA A 507 -34.96 -11.68 -50.97
N VAL A 508 -34.36 -12.62 -50.22
CA VAL A 508 -33.40 -13.58 -50.78
C VAL A 508 -33.76 -15.01 -50.36
N ALA A 509 -33.87 -15.28 -49.06
CA ALA A 509 -33.94 -16.67 -48.58
C ALA A 509 -35.24 -17.39 -48.99
N ALA A 510 -36.39 -16.72 -48.92
CA ALA A 510 -37.68 -17.32 -49.25
C ALA A 510 -37.81 -17.69 -50.73
N ASP A 511 -37.40 -16.79 -51.63
CA ASP A 511 -37.40 -17.06 -53.08
C ASP A 511 -36.37 -18.13 -53.43
N TRP A 512 -35.16 -18.08 -52.85
CA TRP A 512 -34.15 -19.11 -53.02
C TRP A 512 -34.67 -20.49 -52.62
N GLN A 513 -35.33 -20.59 -51.46
CA GLN A 513 -35.91 -21.85 -51.01
C GLN A 513 -37.02 -22.30 -51.96
N THR A 514 -37.90 -21.41 -52.40
CA THR A 514 -38.97 -21.74 -53.36
C THR A 514 -38.41 -22.31 -54.67
N ASP A 515 -37.34 -21.74 -55.19
CA ASP A 515 -36.78 -22.10 -56.50
C ASP A 515 -35.88 -23.35 -56.45
N PHE A 516 -35.20 -23.60 -55.33
CA PHE A 516 -34.11 -24.59 -55.26
C PHE A 516 -34.31 -25.71 -54.23
N ASP A 517 -35.32 -25.64 -53.37
CA ASP A 517 -35.56 -26.68 -52.36
C ASP A 517 -35.89 -28.03 -53.03
N GLY A 518 -35.25 -29.09 -52.52
CA GLY A 518 -35.38 -30.45 -53.07
C GLY A 518 -34.74 -30.71 -54.45
N ARG A 519 -34.01 -29.75 -55.04
CA ARG A 519 -33.44 -29.88 -56.40
C ARG A 519 -31.94 -30.16 -56.42
N TYR A 520 -31.48 -30.94 -57.40
CA TYR A 520 -30.06 -31.12 -57.71
C TYR A 520 -29.47 -29.81 -58.27
N PRO A 521 -28.27 -29.36 -57.85
CA PRO A 521 -27.26 -30.06 -57.06
C PRO A 521 -27.35 -29.87 -55.53
N PHE A 522 -28.32 -29.11 -55.03
CA PHE A 522 -28.42 -28.79 -53.59
C PHE A 522 -28.91 -29.98 -52.76
N VAL A 523 -29.78 -30.80 -53.34
CA VAL A 523 -30.25 -32.07 -52.79
C VAL A 523 -30.09 -33.16 -53.87
N ALA A 524 -29.66 -34.36 -53.50
CA ALA A 524 -29.55 -35.47 -54.45
C ALA A 524 -30.95 -35.89 -54.94
N GLY A 525 -31.19 -35.81 -56.25
CA GLY A 525 -32.49 -36.08 -56.86
C GLY A 525 -32.46 -35.98 -58.39
N GLN A 526 -33.58 -36.26 -59.05
CA GLN A 526 -33.71 -36.15 -60.51
C GLN A 526 -34.16 -34.76 -60.99
N ASP A 527 -34.79 -33.96 -60.12
CA ASP A 527 -35.23 -32.62 -60.46
C ASP A 527 -34.06 -31.63 -60.38
N GLU A 528 -33.67 -31.06 -61.51
CA GLU A 528 -32.55 -30.13 -61.61
C GLU A 528 -32.96 -28.68 -61.30
N ALA A 529 -32.05 -27.94 -60.69
CA ALA A 529 -32.16 -26.50 -60.49
C ALA A 529 -31.97 -25.74 -61.82
N SER A 530 -32.77 -24.71 -62.04
CA SER A 530 -32.65 -23.84 -63.21
C SER A 530 -31.37 -23.01 -63.14
N LEU A 531 -30.39 -23.28 -64.02
CA LEU A 531 -29.15 -22.49 -64.12
C LEU A 531 -29.39 -21.00 -64.41
N PRO A 532 -30.33 -20.60 -65.30
CA PRO A 532 -30.70 -19.19 -65.46
C PRO A 532 -31.21 -18.56 -64.18
N MET A 533 -32.02 -19.29 -63.39
CA MET A 533 -32.55 -18.80 -62.12
C MET A 533 -31.45 -18.67 -61.07
N LEU A 534 -30.57 -19.66 -60.96
CA LEU A 534 -29.39 -19.61 -60.11
C LEU A 534 -28.53 -18.39 -60.43
N GLY A 535 -28.31 -18.12 -61.72
CA GLY A 535 -27.61 -16.95 -62.21
C GLY A 535 -28.26 -15.61 -61.82
N GLN A 536 -29.55 -15.55 -61.49
CA GLN A 536 -30.18 -14.33 -60.96
C GLN A 536 -29.80 -14.07 -59.49
N PHE A 537 -29.42 -15.10 -58.74
CA PHE A 537 -29.05 -14.96 -57.33
C PHE A 537 -27.55 -14.72 -57.13
N ILE A 538 -26.69 -15.50 -57.79
CA ILE A 538 -25.25 -15.57 -57.46
C ILE A 538 -24.32 -14.77 -58.38
N ARG A 539 -24.84 -14.08 -59.40
CA ARG A 539 -23.99 -13.33 -60.34
C ARG A 539 -23.24 -12.22 -59.61
N ALA A 540 -21.93 -12.14 -59.83
CA ALA A 540 -21.00 -11.33 -59.04
C ALA A 540 -21.34 -9.84 -58.92
N ASP A 541 -21.95 -9.20 -59.93
CA ASP A 541 -22.21 -7.75 -59.88
C ASP A 541 -23.70 -7.38 -59.79
N SER A 542 -24.58 -8.35 -60.02
CA SER A 542 -26.01 -8.08 -60.23
C SER A 542 -26.93 -9.18 -59.73
N GLY A 543 -26.37 -10.21 -59.10
CA GLY A 543 -27.14 -11.22 -58.39
C GLY A 543 -27.92 -10.58 -57.24
N ARG A 544 -29.08 -11.17 -56.90
CA ARG A 544 -29.90 -10.72 -55.77
C ARG A 544 -29.10 -10.69 -54.46
N ILE A 545 -28.23 -11.68 -54.24
CA ILE A 545 -27.36 -11.73 -53.06
C ILE A 545 -26.42 -10.54 -53.06
N GLU A 546 -25.65 -10.34 -54.13
CA GLU A 546 -24.70 -9.22 -54.22
C GLU A 546 -25.39 -7.87 -54.04
N ARG A 547 -26.52 -7.65 -54.73
CA ARG A 547 -27.27 -6.39 -54.60
C ARG A 547 -27.73 -6.16 -53.17
N PHE A 548 -28.18 -7.20 -52.46
CA PHE A 548 -28.55 -7.09 -51.06
C PHE A 548 -27.33 -6.72 -50.20
N LEU A 549 -26.19 -7.40 -50.39
CA LEU A 549 -24.96 -7.11 -49.65
C LEU A 549 -24.46 -5.68 -49.89
N CYS A 550 -24.36 -5.23 -51.16
CA CYS A 550 -23.92 -3.88 -51.47
C CYS A 550 -24.89 -2.80 -50.97
N SER A 551 -26.21 -3.04 -51.01
CA SER A 551 -27.21 -2.04 -50.61
C SER A 551 -27.41 -1.97 -49.09
N GLN A 552 -27.36 -3.10 -48.39
CA GLN A 552 -27.70 -3.18 -46.96
C GLN A 552 -26.48 -3.32 -46.04
N LEU A 553 -25.36 -3.87 -46.52
CA LEU A 553 -24.22 -4.28 -45.68
C LEU A 553 -22.84 -3.76 -46.15
N GLY A 554 -22.78 -2.88 -47.16
CA GLY A 554 -21.54 -2.48 -47.84
C GLY A 554 -20.49 -1.70 -47.01
N GLY A 555 -20.76 -1.38 -45.75
CA GLY A 555 -19.79 -0.81 -44.80
C GLY A 555 -19.32 -1.77 -43.72
N VAL A 556 -19.83 -3.01 -43.70
CA VAL A 556 -19.44 -4.08 -42.76
C VAL A 556 -18.73 -5.23 -43.48
N LEU A 557 -19.04 -5.45 -44.77
CA LEU A 557 -18.52 -6.53 -45.60
C LEU A 557 -17.55 -6.04 -46.68
#